data_AF-A0A7C6BAX5-F1
#
_entry.id   AF-A0A7C6BAX5-F1
#
_cell.length_a   1.000
_cell.length_b   1.000
_cell.length_c   1.000
_cell.angle_alpha   90.00
_cell.angle_beta   90.00
_cell.angle_gamma   90.00
#
_symmetry.space_group_name_H-M   'P 1'
#
loop_
_entity.id
_entity.type
_entity.pdbx_description
1 polymer ?
#
loop_
_entity_poly.entity_id
_entity_poly.type
_entity_poly.pdbx_seq_one_letter_code
_entity_poly.pdbx_strand_id
1 'polypeptide(L)'
;MTIELAWIVVMAVALLAGILSGLPVMLVIAGVPTLIGLVAAAFGQFDLVYFQAVPQRVFGIMQNALLIAVPLFVLVGVLLDRSKQAERMLSNINRLFGGTRQGLALAVIVVSALIAASTGIIGATIVMLGTISLP
;
A
#
# COMPACT_ATOMS: atom_id res chain seq x y z
N MET A 1 1.31 33.05 -9.75
CA MET A 1 0.77 31.68 -9.70
C MET A 1 -0.72 31.77 -9.99
N THR A 2 -1.23 30.98 -10.94
CA THR A 2 -2.67 30.92 -11.20
C THR A 2 -3.40 30.41 -9.96
N ILE A 3 -4.55 30.97 -9.64
CA ILE A 3 -5.37 30.64 -8.45
C ILE A 3 -5.70 29.13 -8.36
N GLU A 4 -5.76 28.44 -9.49
CA GLU A 4 -5.97 27.00 -9.61
C GLU A 4 -4.82 26.17 -9.01
N LEU A 5 -3.57 26.60 -9.22
CA LEU A 5 -2.40 25.92 -8.64
C LEU A 5 -2.44 25.96 -7.11
N ALA A 6 -2.97 27.03 -6.52
CA ALA A 6 -3.10 27.13 -5.06
C ALA A 6 -4.05 26.05 -4.52
N TRP A 7 -5.19 25.81 -5.17
CA TRP A 7 -6.14 24.76 -4.79
C TRP A 7 -5.55 23.35 -4.93
N ILE A 8 -4.76 23.10 -5.98
CA ILE A 8 -4.08 21.81 -6.16
C ILE A 8 -3.05 21.58 -5.05
N VAL A 9 -2.28 22.62 -4.68
CA VAL A 9 -1.30 22.52 -3.59
C VAL A 9 -2.00 22.29 -2.24
N VAL A 10 -3.08 23.03 -1.96
CA VAL A 10 -3.88 22.83 -0.73
C VAL A 10 -4.44 21.41 -0.69
N MET A 11 -4.93 20.88 -1.82
CA MET A 11 -5.39 19.51 -1.93
C MET A 11 -4.29 18.49 -1.63
N ALA A 12 -3.13 18.64 -2.24
CA ALA A 12 -2.01 17.72 -2.04
C ALA A 12 -1.54 17.73 -0.58
N VAL A 13 -1.40 18.92 0.03
CA VAL A 13 -0.99 19.07 1.43
C VAL A 13 -2.03 18.50 2.38
N ALA A 14 -3.32 18.78 2.16
CA ALA A 14 -4.40 18.25 2.98
C ALA A 14 -4.51 16.72 2.88
N LEU A 15 -4.27 16.17 1.68
CA LEU A 15 -4.30 14.72 1.46
C LEU A 15 -3.13 14.03 2.16
N LEU A 16 -1.92 14.59 2.06
CA LEU A 16 -0.76 14.14 2.83
C LEU A 16 -0.99 14.22 4.34
N ALA A 17 -1.49 15.36 4.83
CA ALA A 17 -1.79 15.55 6.25
C ALA A 17 -2.84 14.55 6.75
N GLY A 18 -3.88 14.29 5.96
CA GLY A 18 -4.92 13.30 6.30
C GLY A 18 -4.39 11.86 6.32
N ILE A 19 -3.47 11.50 5.42
CA ILE A 19 -2.82 10.18 5.45
C ILE A 19 -1.96 10.04 6.71
N LEU A 20 -1.22 11.10 7.07
CA LEU A 20 -0.34 11.12 8.25
C LEU A 20 -1.10 11.20 9.58
N SER A 21 -2.36 11.65 9.59
CA SER A 21 -3.15 11.78 10.82
C SER A 21 -3.64 10.45 11.39
N GLY A 22 -3.38 9.33 10.71
CA GLY A 22 -3.82 8.00 11.14
C GLY A 22 -5.28 7.68 10.82
N LEU A 23 -5.97 8.54 10.05
CA LEU A 23 -7.31 8.23 9.55
C LEU A 23 -7.25 7.08 8.53
N PRO A 24 -8.32 6.27 8.41
CA PRO A 24 -8.39 5.25 7.38
C PRO A 24 -8.13 5.86 6.00
N VAL A 25 -7.09 5.38 5.31
CA VAL A 25 -6.58 5.97 4.06
C VAL A 25 -7.67 6.10 2.99
N MET A 26 -8.61 5.15 2.93
CA MET A 26 -9.75 5.20 1.99
C MET A 26 -10.64 6.42 2.21
N LEU A 27 -10.90 6.81 3.47
CA LEU A 27 -11.69 8.00 3.79
C LEU A 27 -10.96 9.27 3.37
N VAL A 28 -9.64 9.31 3.52
CA VAL A 28 -8.82 10.47 3.15
C VAL A 28 -8.80 10.64 1.63
N ILE A 29 -8.57 9.55 0.88
CA ILE A 29 -8.52 9.58 -0.59
C ILE A 29 -9.87 9.96 -1.20
N ALA A 30 -10.99 9.48 -0.63
CA ALA A 30 -12.32 9.84 -1.11
C ALA A 30 -12.79 11.22 -0.61
N GLY A 31 -12.51 11.54 0.65
CA GLY A 31 -13.06 12.71 1.34
C GLY A 31 -12.31 14.01 1.05
N VAL A 32 -10.99 14.01 1.10
CA VAL A 32 -10.19 15.25 0.97
C VAL A 32 -10.38 15.91 -0.42
N PRO A 33 -10.28 15.18 -1.55
CA PRO A 33 -10.52 15.79 -2.86
C PRO A 33 -11.95 16.27 -3.04
N THR A 34 -12.93 15.54 -2.47
CA THR A 34 -14.35 15.91 -2.55
C THR A 34 -14.63 17.18 -1.77
N LEU A 35 -14.13 17.30 -0.53
CA LEU A 35 -14.29 18.49 0.30
C LEU A 35 -13.64 19.72 -0.34
N ILE A 36 -12.41 19.57 -0.83
CA ILE A 36 -11.67 20.68 -1.44
C ILE A 36 -12.30 21.09 -2.77
N GLY A 37 -12.79 20.14 -3.57
CA GLY A 37 -13.55 20.43 -4.79
C GLY A 37 -14.85 21.20 -4.50
N LEU A 38 -15.58 20.85 -3.44
CA LEU A 38 -16.79 21.58 -3.03
C LEU A 38 -16.47 23.00 -2.55
N VAL A 39 -15.42 23.17 -1.76
CA VAL A 39 -14.99 24.50 -1.29
C VAL A 39 -14.51 25.34 -2.47
N ALA A 40 -13.66 24.81 -3.35
CA ALA A 40 -13.18 25.51 -4.54
C ALA A 40 -14.32 25.92 -5.48
N ALA A 41 -15.37 25.11 -5.57
CA ALA A 41 -16.57 25.43 -6.35
C ALA A 41 -17.38 26.58 -5.74
N ALA A 42 -17.47 26.65 -4.40
CA ALA A 42 -18.12 27.78 -3.72
C ALA A 42 -17.40 29.12 -4.01
N PHE A 43 -16.10 29.08 -4.28
CA PHE A 43 -15.31 30.25 -4.71
C PHE A 43 -15.29 30.47 -6.24
N GLY A 44 -16.06 29.69 -7.01
CA GLY A 44 -16.14 29.79 -8.47
C GLY A 44 -14.88 29.33 -9.20
N GLN A 45 -13.98 28.60 -8.53
CA GLN A 45 -12.70 28.13 -9.07
C GLN A 45 -12.73 26.67 -9.53
N PHE A 46 -13.87 25.98 -9.35
CA PHE A 46 -14.06 24.59 -9.74
C PHE A 46 -15.49 24.37 -10.24
N ASP A 47 -15.65 23.71 -11.38
CA ASP A 47 -16.97 23.36 -11.92
C ASP A 47 -17.44 22.00 -11.38
N LEU A 48 -18.62 21.98 -10.74
CA LEU A 48 -19.23 20.76 -10.22
C LEU A 48 -19.54 19.73 -11.31
N VAL A 49 -19.64 20.14 -12.58
CA VAL A 49 -19.85 19.22 -13.72
C VAL A 49 -18.76 18.15 -13.75
N TYR A 50 -17.53 18.44 -13.34
CA TYR A 50 -16.45 17.45 -13.30
C TYR A 50 -16.72 16.29 -12.32
N PHE A 51 -17.55 16.48 -11.28
CA PHE A 51 -17.96 15.37 -10.41
C PHE A 51 -18.82 14.33 -11.13
N GLN A 52 -19.52 14.70 -12.21
CA GLN A 52 -20.31 13.75 -13.01
C GLN A 52 -19.42 12.73 -13.74
N ALA A 53 -18.14 13.03 -13.93
CA ALA A 53 -17.18 12.09 -14.50
C ALA A 53 -16.65 11.07 -13.47
N VAL A 54 -16.91 11.26 -12.17
CA VAL A 54 -16.42 10.37 -11.11
C VAL A 54 -16.98 8.95 -11.24
N PRO A 55 -18.31 8.72 -11.41
CA PRO A 55 -18.84 7.37 -11.60
C PRO A 55 -18.18 6.65 -12.78
N GLN A 56 -18.00 7.34 -13.90
CA GLN A 56 -17.37 6.75 -15.09
C GLN A 56 -15.91 6.35 -14.82
N ARG A 57 -15.15 7.17 -14.08
CA ARG A 57 -13.79 6.79 -13.66
C ARG A 57 -13.77 5.62 -12.70
N VAL A 58 -14.69 5.58 -11.73
CA VAL A 58 -14.80 4.47 -10.77
C VAL A 58 -15.12 3.17 -11.51
N PHE A 59 -16.11 3.18 -12.41
CA PHE A 59 -16.43 2.00 -13.23
C PHE A 59 -15.26 1.58 -14.12
N GLY A 60 -14.54 2.53 -14.71
CA GLY A 60 -13.32 2.23 -15.49
C GLY A 60 -12.23 1.55 -14.65
N ILE A 61 -12.05 1.97 -13.39
CA ILE A 61 -11.11 1.32 -12.47
C ILE A 61 -11.61 -0.09 -12.09
N MET A 62 -12.90 -0.26 -11.78
CA MET A 62 -13.48 -1.56 -11.42
C MET A 62 -13.34 -2.62 -12.52
N GLN A 63 -13.36 -2.20 -13.79
CA GLN A 63 -13.17 -3.08 -14.94
C GLN A 63 -11.70 -3.42 -15.22
N ASN A 64 -10.76 -2.83 -14.49
CA ASN A 64 -9.35 -3.08 -14.70
C ASN A 64 -8.98 -4.50 -14.26
N ALA A 65 -8.62 -5.34 -15.23
CA ALA A 65 -8.22 -6.73 -15.00
C ALA A 65 -7.03 -6.87 -14.03
N LEU A 66 -6.19 -5.84 -13.90
CA LEU A 66 -5.08 -5.83 -12.93
C LEU A 66 -5.56 -5.86 -11.48
N LEU A 67 -6.79 -5.41 -11.18
CA LEU A 67 -7.32 -5.46 -9.82
C LEU A 67 -7.59 -6.91 -9.36
N ILE A 68 -7.74 -7.86 -10.28
CA ILE A 68 -7.82 -9.29 -9.95
C ILE A 68 -6.50 -9.78 -9.34
N ALA A 69 -5.37 -9.13 -9.65
CA ALA A 69 -4.08 -9.47 -9.04
C ALA A 69 -4.06 -9.21 -7.53
N VAL A 70 -4.79 -8.21 -7.01
CA VAL A 70 -4.80 -7.86 -5.59
C VAL A 70 -5.24 -9.02 -4.68
N PRO A 71 -6.44 -9.63 -4.86
CA PRO A 71 -6.84 -10.77 -4.06
C PRO A 71 -5.97 -12.01 -4.31
N LEU A 72 -5.42 -12.19 -5.52
CA LEU A 72 -4.48 -13.28 -5.81
C LEU A 72 -3.16 -13.10 -5.04
N PHE A 73 -2.65 -11.87 -4.93
CA PHE A 73 -1.46 -11.57 -4.11
C PHE A 73 -1.71 -11.83 -2.63
N VAL A 74 -2.89 -11.43 -2.11
CA VAL A 74 -3.31 -11.77 -0.75
C VAL A 74 -3.37 -13.28 -0.56
N LEU A 75 -3.93 -14.02 -1.52
CA LEU A 75 -4.02 -15.48 -1.49
C LEU A 75 -2.63 -16.12 -1.42
N VAL A 76 -1.66 -15.70 -2.25
CA VAL A 76 -0.28 -16.18 -2.21
C VAL A 76 0.34 -15.91 -0.84
N GLY A 77 0.11 -14.72 -0.28
CA GLY A 77 0.56 -14.38 1.08
C GLY A 77 0.02 -15.35 2.13
N VAL A 78 -1.28 -15.62 2.11
CA VAL A 78 -1.93 -16.56 3.04
C VAL A 78 -1.44 -18.00 2.83
N LEU A 79 -1.24 -18.44 1.59
CA LEU A 79 -0.73 -19.78 1.29
C LEU A 79 0.71 -19.97 1.77
N LEU A 80 1.58 -18.97 1.61
CA LEU A 80 2.96 -19.00 2.09
C LEU A 80 3.04 -19.03 3.62
N ASP A 81 2.18 -18.26 4.28
CA ASP A 81 2.03 -18.24 5.74
C ASP A 81 1.57 -19.61 6.28
N ARG A 82 0.46 -20.14 5.73
CA ARG A 82 -0.13 -21.40 6.18
C ARG A 82 0.72 -22.64 5.88
N SER A 83 1.48 -22.63 4.78
CA SER A 83 2.35 -23.75 4.40
C SER A 83 3.67 -23.80 5.17
N LYS A 84 3.97 -22.77 5.99
CA LYS A 84 5.29 -22.59 6.64
C LYS A 84 6.47 -22.63 5.66
N GLN A 85 6.21 -22.33 4.38
CA GLN A 85 7.25 -22.36 3.36
C GLN A 85 8.28 -21.26 3.59
N ALA A 86 7.83 -20.10 4.08
CA ALA A 86 8.70 -18.98 4.47
C ALA A 86 9.72 -19.38 5.56
N GLU A 87 9.28 -20.08 6.61
CA GLU A 87 10.15 -20.57 7.69
C GLU A 87 11.19 -21.56 7.16
N ARG A 88 10.76 -22.50 6.31
CA ARG A 88 11.65 -23.50 5.69
C ARG A 88 12.70 -22.82 4.82
N MET A 89 12.30 -21.86 3.99
CA MET A 89 13.21 -21.06 3.17
C MET A 89 14.23 -20.30 4.03
N LEU A 90 13.79 -19.66 5.12
CA LEU A 90 14.68 -18.96 6.04
C LEU A 90 15.71 -19.90 6.66
N SER A 91 15.27 -21.06 7.14
CA SER A 91 16.18 -22.06 7.74
C SER A 91 17.21 -22.59 6.74
N ASN A 92 16.81 -22.80 5.48
CA ASN A 92 17.67 -23.32 4.43
C ASN A 92 18.70 -22.28 3.98
N ILE A 93 18.29 -21.03 3.82
CA ILE A 93 19.19 -19.92 3.47
C ILE A 93 20.15 -19.61 4.63
N ASN A 94 19.69 -19.66 5.88
CA ASN A 94 20.59 -19.51 7.04
C ASN A 94 21.67 -20.61 7.05
N ARG A 95 21.31 -21.87 6.76
CA ARG A 95 22.27 -22.97 6.63
C ARG A 95 23.26 -22.74 5.49
N LEU A 96 22.80 -22.18 4.36
CA LEU A 96 23.67 -21.81 3.23
C LEU A 96 24.73 -20.78 3.65
N PHE A 97 24.37 -19.82 4.52
CA PHE A 97 25.27 -18.81 5.07
C PHE A 97 26.04 -19.28 6.33
N GLY A 98 26.18 -20.59 6.52
CA GLY A 98 27.00 -21.18 7.59
C GLY A 98 26.32 -21.29 8.96
N GLY A 99 25.02 -21.05 9.06
CA GLY A 99 24.23 -21.26 10.29
C GLY A 99 24.62 -20.36 11.47
N THR A 100 25.40 -19.30 11.22
CA THR A 100 25.83 -18.36 12.26
C THR A 100 24.78 -17.28 12.50
N ARG A 101 24.86 -16.59 13.66
CA ARG A 101 23.96 -15.45 13.96
C ARG A 101 24.01 -14.34 12.90
N GLN A 102 25.16 -14.16 12.25
CA GLN A 102 25.31 -13.20 11.15
C GLN A 102 24.68 -13.72 9.85
N GLY A 103 24.78 -15.02 9.58
CA GLY A 103 24.09 -15.68 8.46
C GLY A 103 22.56 -15.59 8.56
N LEU A 104 22.02 -15.61 9.77
CA LEU A 104 20.57 -15.45 10.00
C LEU A 104 20.09 -14.06 9.58
N ALA A 105 20.81 -12.99 9.91
CA ALA A 105 20.45 -11.63 9.53
C ALA A 105 20.42 -11.44 7.99
N LEU A 106 21.41 -12.00 7.29
CA LEU A 106 21.45 -12.00 5.83
C LEU A 106 20.30 -12.82 5.23
N ALA A 107 20.01 -13.99 5.81
CA ALA A 107 18.89 -14.82 5.40
C ALA A 107 17.56 -14.09 5.55
N VAL A 108 17.34 -13.35 6.65
CA VAL A 108 16.13 -12.54 6.86
C VAL A 108 16.00 -11.49 5.77
N ILE A 109 17.04 -10.70 5.48
CA ILE A 109 16.95 -9.64 4.45
C ILE A 109 16.59 -10.23 3.08
N VAL A 110 17.29 -11.30 2.66
CA VAL A 110 17.10 -11.93 1.35
C VAL A 110 15.70 -12.57 1.23
N VAL A 111 15.29 -13.35 2.23
CA VAL A 111 13.98 -14.02 2.22
C VAL A 111 12.85 -13.00 2.30
N SER A 112 12.98 -11.97 3.14
CA SER A 112 12.00 -10.89 3.25
C SER A 112 11.82 -10.19 1.92
N ALA A 113 12.92 -9.86 1.23
CA ALA A 113 12.86 -9.21 -0.08
C ALA A 113 12.17 -10.09 -1.14
N LEU A 114 12.49 -11.39 -1.19
CA LEU A 114 11.88 -12.32 -2.14
C LEU A 114 10.39 -12.53 -1.90
N ILE A 115 9.99 -12.72 -0.64
CA ILE A 115 8.58 -12.91 -0.27
C ILE A 115 7.80 -11.62 -0.48
N ALA A 116 8.31 -10.48 -0.02
CA ALA A 116 7.65 -9.18 -0.20
C ALA A 116 7.44 -8.81 -1.66
N ALA A 117 8.42 -9.11 -2.53
CA ALA A 117 8.29 -8.90 -3.97
C ALA A 117 7.17 -9.76 -4.60
N SER A 118 6.91 -10.95 -4.03
CA SER A 118 5.95 -11.92 -4.56
C SER A 118 4.54 -11.75 -3.99
N THR A 119 4.40 -11.23 -2.77
CA THR A 119 3.10 -11.04 -2.10
C THR A 119 2.59 -9.61 -2.13
N GLY A 120 3.46 -8.62 -2.39
CA GLY A 120 3.09 -7.20 -2.43
C GLY A 120 2.64 -6.60 -1.09
N ILE A 121 2.69 -7.37 0.01
CA ILE A 121 2.28 -6.95 1.36
C ILE A 121 3.50 -6.97 2.27
N ILE A 122 4.01 -5.78 2.59
CA ILE A 122 5.31 -5.62 3.26
C ILE A 122 5.17 -5.68 4.80
N GLY A 123 4.09 -5.12 5.36
CA GLY A 123 3.96 -4.91 6.81
C GLY A 123 3.80 -6.19 7.64
N ALA A 124 2.87 -7.07 7.28
CA ALA A 124 2.55 -8.26 8.06
C ALA A 124 3.70 -9.29 8.06
N THR A 125 4.36 -9.48 6.92
CA THR A 125 5.43 -10.47 6.75
C THR A 125 6.69 -10.11 7.52
N ILE A 126 7.07 -8.83 7.58
CA ILE A 126 8.25 -8.38 8.35
C ILE A 126 8.01 -8.55 9.85
N VAL A 127 6.81 -8.25 10.34
CA VAL A 127 6.47 -8.46 11.76
C VAL A 127 6.51 -9.95 12.09
N MET A 128 5.94 -10.81 11.25
CA MET A 128 5.98 -12.26 11.42
C MET A 128 7.42 -12.80 11.44
N LEU A 129 8.23 -12.48 10.44
CA LEU A 129 9.63 -12.90 10.37
C LEU A 129 10.48 -12.30 11.51
N GLY A 130 10.16 -11.08 11.95
CA GLY A 130 10.74 -10.44 13.13
C GLY A 130 10.45 -11.25 14.39
N THR A 131 9.20 -11.65 14.63
CA THR A 131 8.84 -12.48 15.80
C THR A 131 9.39 -13.91 15.76
N ILE A 132 9.69 -14.45 14.56
CA ILE A 132 10.30 -15.78 14.40
C ILE A 132 11.83 -15.70 14.57
N SER A 133 12.45 -14.57 14.24
CA SER A 133 13.90 -14.36 14.30
C SER A 133 14.38 -13.74 15.62
N LEU A 134 13.49 -13.05 16.34
CA LEU A 134 13.69 -12.63 17.73
C LEU A 134 13.25 -13.79 18.64
N PRO A 135 14.18 -14.55 19.23
CA PRO A 135 13.84 -15.61 20.19
C PRO A 135 13.17 -15.06 21.46
#